data_AF-A0A0B7AJ34-F1
#
_entry.id   AF-A0A0B7AJ34-F1
#
_cell.length_a   1.000
_cell.length_b   1.000
_cell.length_c   1.000
_cell.angle_alpha   90.00
_cell.angle_beta   90.00
_cell.angle_gamma   90.00
#
_symmetry.space_group_name_H-M   'P 1'
#
loop_
_entity.id
_entity.type
_entity.pdbx_description
1 polymer ?
#
loop_
_entity_poly.entity_id
_entity_poly.type
_entity_poly.pdbx_seq_one_letter_code
_entity_poly.pdbx_strand_id
1 'polypeptide(L)'
;DEVGDLIIKFAKDEYKITGMLTTDTVGDLKEAIYKVTSVQPSRQKLLGLKVKPSELTEETLLATLKLRPNMKLILMGTKEAEIEKLIDPPADLPEVINDFDIEEEEIAIENREEYLAKIERRVKTYKINTLNECRPGKKLLVLDIDYTLFDHRSTVEQANELMRPYLHEFLTEVYISYDIVIWCETTGRDLG
;
A
#
# COMPACT_ATOMS: atom_id res chain seq x y z
N ASP A 1 -14.30 -27.45 26.72
CA ASP A 1 -14.46 -26.03 27.08
C ASP A 1 -15.06 -25.28 25.92
N GLU A 2 -16.05 -24.44 26.16
CA GLU A 2 -16.63 -23.56 25.14
C GLU A 2 -15.82 -22.26 25.05
N VAL A 3 -15.67 -21.73 23.84
CA VAL A 3 -14.97 -20.45 23.57
C VAL A 3 -15.79 -19.25 24.05
N GLY A 4 -17.10 -19.43 24.19
CA GLY A 4 -18.08 -18.37 24.43
C GLY A 4 -18.53 -17.70 23.13
N ASP A 5 -19.59 -16.89 23.23
CA ASP A 5 -20.21 -16.25 22.08
C ASP A 5 -19.26 -15.28 21.36
N LEU A 6 -19.20 -15.32 20.03
CA LEU A 6 -18.41 -14.40 19.21
C LEU A 6 -19.33 -13.49 18.40
N ILE A 7 -18.95 -12.22 18.25
CA ILE A 7 -19.69 -11.24 17.44
C ILE A 7 -18.89 -10.94 16.19
N ILE A 8 -19.43 -11.27 15.02
CA ILE A 8 -18.82 -11.06 13.71
C ILE A 8 -19.52 -9.86 13.06
N LYS A 9 -18.80 -8.76 12.92
CA LYS A 9 -19.29 -7.58 12.20
C LYS A 9 -18.91 -7.68 10.72
N PHE A 10 -19.91 -7.70 9.84
CA PHE A 10 -19.69 -7.72 8.40
C PHE A 10 -20.52 -6.61 7.74
N ALA A 11 -19.83 -5.70 7.03
CA ALA A 11 -20.43 -4.49 6.48
C ALA A 11 -21.20 -3.68 7.56
N LYS A 12 -22.53 -3.62 7.46
CA LYS A 12 -23.41 -2.92 8.40
C LYS A 12 -24.07 -3.84 9.44
N ASP A 13 -23.92 -5.15 9.29
CA ASP A 13 -24.60 -6.14 10.12
C ASP A 13 -23.65 -6.75 11.18
N GLU A 14 -24.23 -7.16 12.31
CA GLU A 14 -23.53 -7.92 13.34
C GLU A 14 -24.18 -9.32 13.47
N TYR A 15 -23.35 -10.35 13.41
CA TYR A 15 -23.76 -11.75 13.45
C TYR A 15 -23.17 -12.42 14.69
N LYS A 16 -23.99 -13.15 15.44
CA LYS A 16 -23.55 -13.85 16.66
C LYS A 16 -23.29 -15.32 16.35
N ILE A 17 -22.06 -15.79 16.59
CA ILE A 17 -21.65 -17.19 16.48
C ILE A 17 -21.59 -17.79 17.89
N THR A 18 -22.35 -18.85 18.12
CA THR A 18 -22.49 -19.51 19.43
C THR A 18 -22.17 -21.00 19.32
N GLY A 19 -21.74 -21.62 20.43
CA GLY A 19 -21.55 -23.08 20.49
C GLY A 19 -20.22 -23.59 19.89
N MET A 20 -19.21 -22.71 19.76
CA MET A 20 -17.86 -23.13 19.36
C MET A 20 -17.09 -23.68 20.56
N LEU A 21 -16.42 -24.82 20.36
CA LEU A 21 -15.56 -25.46 21.34
C LEU A 21 -14.12 -24.99 21.19
N THR A 22 -13.35 -25.06 22.26
CA THR A 22 -11.92 -24.73 22.24
C THR A 22 -11.09 -25.71 21.39
N THR A 23 -11.64 -26.91 21.16
CA THR A 23 -11.11 -27.96 20.28
C THR A 23 -11.41 -27.74 18.81
N ASP A 24 -12.32 -26.81 18.48
CA ASP A 24 -12.63 -26.51 17.09
C ASP A 24 -11.47 -25.75 16.45
N THR A 25 -11.42 -25.78 15.13
CA THR A 25 -10.36 -25.16 14.33
C THR A 25 -10.80 -23.80 13.79
N VAL A 26 -9.84 -23.04 13.24
CA VAL A 26 -10.14 -21.83 12.48
C VAL A 26 -10.98 -22.14 11.24
N GLY A 27 -10.79 -23.31 10.62
CA GLY A 27 -11.64 -23.80 9.54
C GLY A 27 -13.11 -23.88 9.96
N ASP A 28 -13.40 -24.49 11.11
CA ASP A 28 -14.77 -24.61 11.63
C ASP A 28 -15.40 -23.24 11.92
N LEU A 29 -14.61 -22.30 12.45
CA LEU A 29 -15.07 -20.92 12.66
C LEU A 29 -15.42 -20.22 11.34
N LYS A 30 -14.60 -20.39 10.29
CA LYS A 30 -14.88 -19.83 8.97
C LYS A 30 -16.13 -20.47 8.35
N GLU A 31 -16.35 -21.77 8.53
CA GLU A 31 -17.58 -22.43 8.07
C GLU A 31 -18.82 -21.92 8.81
N ALA A 32 -18.73 -21.73 10.13
CA ALA A 32 -19.80 -21.13 10.92
C ALA A 32 -20.13 -19.71 10.44
N ILE A 33 -19.11 -18.91 10.11
CA ILE A 33 -19.27 -17.58 9.52
C ILE A 33 -19.91 -17.67 8.13
N TYR A 34 -19.52 -18.62 7.29
CA TYR A 34 -20.08 -18.81 5.96
C TYR A 34 -21.59 -19.10 6.03
N LYS A 35 -22.02 -19.97 6.94
CA LYS A 35 -23.45 -20.31 7.14
C LYS A 35 -24.32 -19.09 7.45
N VAL A 36 -23.74 -18.07 8.08
CA VAL A 36 -24.48 -16.89 8.54
C VAL A 36 -24.31 -15.68 7.60
N THR A 37 -23.13 -15.53 6.98
CA THR A 37 -22.79 -14.36 6.15
C THR A 37 -22.81 -14.62 4.64
N SER A 38 -22.83 -15.89 4.23
CA SER A 38 -22.68 -16.34 2.84
C SER A 38 -21.38 -15.89 2.16
N VAL A 39 -20.35 -15.58 2.95
CA VAL A 39 -19.00 -15.25 2.46
C VAL A 39 -18.13 -16.50 2.51
N GLN A 40 -17.60 -16.96 1.38
CA GLN A 40 -16.79 -18.18 1.30
C GLN A 40 -15.57 -18.16 2.24
N PRO A 41 -15.23 -19.28 2.92
CA PRO A 41 -14.06 -19.36 3.83
C PRO A 41 -12.74 -18.86 3.24
N SER A 42 -12.52 -19.06 1.94
CA SER A 42 -11.33 -18.59 1.20
C SER A 42 -11.27 -17.06 1.06
N ARG A 43 -12.41 -16.38 1.16
CA ARG A 43 -12.56 -14.92 1.00
C ARG A 43 -12.85 -14.20 2.33
N GLN A 44 -12.85 -14.93 3.44
CA GLN A 44 -13.03 -14.36 4.77
C GLN A 44 -11.70 -13.88 5.34
N LYS A 45 -11.56 -12.57 5.54
CA LYS A 45 -10.45 -11.97 6.27
C LYS A 45 -10.95 -11.45 7.62
N LEU A 46 -10.55 -12.14 8.69
CA LEU A 46 -10.91 -11.79 10.06
C LEU A 46 -9.90 -10.81 10.67
N LEU A 47 -10.39 -9.69 11.16
CA LEU A 47 -9.64 -8.64 11.84
C LEU A 47 -10.06 -8.58 13.32
N GLY A 48 -9.12 -8.20 14.19
CA GLY A 48 -9.34 -8.12 15.64
C GLY A 48 -8.80 -9.31 16.44
N LEU A 49 -8.15 -10.27 15.77
CA LEU A 49 -7.39 -11.34 16.43
C LEU A 49 -6.02 -10.80 16.88
N LYS A 50 -5.56 -11.24 18.07
CA LYS A 50 -4.24 -10.88 18.61
C LYS A 50 -3.08 -11.69 18.01
N VAL A 51 -3.39 -12.60 17.11
CA VAL A 51 -2.45 -13.51 16.44
C VAL A 51 -2.11 -12.93 15.07
N LYS A 52 -0.86 -13.10 14.63
CA LYS A 52 -0.42 -12.59 13.33
C LYS A 52 -1.19 -13.31 12.19
N PRO A 53 -1.58 -12.61 11.11
CA PRO A 53 -2.24 -13.22 9.95
C PRO A 53 -1.47 -14.39 9.33
N SER A 54 -0.13 -14.38 9.42
CA SER A 54 0.75 -15.44 8.92
C SER A 54 0.72 -16.74 9.74
N GLU A 55 0.17 -16.69 10.95
CA GLU A 55 0.10 -17.84 11.88
C GLU A 55 -1.32 -18.44 11.94
N LEU A 56 -2.28 -17.84 11.21
CA LEU A 56 -3.67 -18.30 11.13
C LEU A 56 -3.82 -19.33 10.01
N THR A 57 -3.47 -20.58 10.30
CA THR A 57 -3.79 -21.72 9.42
C THR A 57 -5.17 -22.29 9.75
N GLU A 58 -5.82 -22.95 8.79
CA GLU A 58 -7.16 -23.52 8.99
C GLU A 58 -7.19 -24.63 10.05
N GLU A 59 -6.05 -25.27 10.28
CA GLU A 59 -5.86 -26.32 11.29
C GLU A 59 -5.58 -25.76 12.70
N THR A 60 -5.37 -24.45 12.83
CA THR A 60 -5.09 -23.84 14.14
C THR A 60 -6.30 -23.97 15.06
N LEU A 61 -6.09 -24.38 16.31
CA LEU A 61 -7.18 -24.51 17.28
C LEU A 61 -7.67 -23.14 17.76
N LEU A 62 -8.96 -23.03 18.06
CA LEU A 62 -9.54 -21.81 18.63
C LEU A 62 -8.99 -21.50 20.02
N ALA A 63 -8.56 -22.50 20.79
CA ALA A 63 -7.87 -22.33 22.06
C ALA A 63 -6.63 -21.42 21.94
N THR A 64 -5.87 -21.55 20.86
CA THR A 64 -4.64 -20.79 20.60
C THR A 64 -4.90 -19.31 20.27
N LEU A 65 -6.11 -18.99 19.81
CA LEU A 65 -6.48 -17.64 19.39
C LEU A 65 -6.81 -16.68 20.53
N LYS A 66 -6.75 -17.14 21.80
CA LYS A 66 -7.05 -16.34 23.01
C LYS A 66 -8.36 -15.56 22.87
N LEU A 67 -9.37 -16.22 22.31
CA LEU A 67 -10.69 -15.65 22.08
C LEU A 67 -11.35 -15.38 23.45
N ARG A 68 -12.13 -14.30 23.53
CA ARG A 68 -12.90 -13.95 24.72
C ARG A 68 -14.40 -14.04 24.41
N PRO A 69 -15.25 -14.40 25.39
CA PRO A 69 -16.69 -14.29 25.24
C PRO A 69 -17.09 -12.85 24.88
N ASN A 70 -18.03 -12.72 23.95
CA ASN A 70 -18.51 -11.48 23.33
C ASN A 70 -17.44 -10.64 22.60
N MET A 71 -16.34 -11.27 22.16
CA MET A 71 -15.34 -10.57 21.37
C MET A 71 -15.89 -10.18 20.00
N LYS A 72 -15.73 -8.91 19.63
CA LYS A 72 -16.09 -8.38 18.31
C LYS A 72 -14.94 -8.60 17.33
N LEU A 73 -15.18 -9.41 16.30
CA LEU A 73 -14.32 -9.60 15.14
C LEU A 73 -14.92 -8.88 13.95
N ILE A 74 -14.08 -8.27 13.12
CA ILE A 74 -14.51 -7.62 11.88
C ILE A 74 -14.20 -8.57 10.74
N LEU A 75 -15.22 -8.97 10.00
CA LEU A 75 -15.08 -9.74 8.77
C LEU A 75 -14.96 -8.78 7.59
N MET A 76 -13.92 -8.96 6.78
CA MET A 76 -13.87 -8.42 5.43
C MET A 76 -13.98 -9.56 4.42
N GLY A 77 -14.84 -9.40 3.43
CA GLY A 77 -15.04 -10.36 2.35
C GLY A 77 -16.16 -9.87 1.42
N THR A 78 -16.37 -10.58 0.31
CA THR A 78 -17.43 -10.26 -0.65
C THR A 78 -18.35 -11.47 -0.77
N LYS A 79 -19.67 -11.24 -0.80
CA LYS A 79 -20.66 -12.32 -0.97
C LYS A 79 -20.64 -12.81 -2.42
N GLU A 80 -20.79 -14.12 -2.64
CA GLU A 80 -20.85 -14.66 -4.01
C GLU A 80 -22.06 -14.14 -4.79
N ALA A 81 -23.21 -13.93 -4.13
CA ALA A 81 -24.40 -13.36 -4.75
C ALA A 81 -24.22 -11.89 -5.22
N GLU A 82 -23.24 -11.15 -4.69
CA GLU A 82 -22.88 -9.82 -5.22
C GLU A 82 -21.93 -9.93 -6.42
N ILE A 83 -21.17 -11.03 -6.53
CA ILE A 83 -20.27 -11.30 -7.65
C ILE A 83 -21.07 -11.81 -8.85
N GLU A 84 -22.03 -12.71 -8.67
CA GLU A 84 -22.90 -13.17 -9.76
C GLU A 84 -23.71 -12.03 -10.39
N LYS A 85 -24.15 -11.06 -9.59
CA LYS A 85 -24.80 -9.83 -10.09
C LYS A 85 -23.88 -8.92 -10.91
N LEU A 86 -22.57 -9.13 -10.86
CA LEU A 86 -21.56 -8.41 -11.66
C LEU A 86 -21.10 -9.21 -12.88
N ILE A 87 -21.51 -10.48 -13.02
CA ILE A 87 -21.12 -11.36 -14.14
C ILE A 87 -22.09 -11.24 -15.31
N ASP A 88 -23.37 -10.93 -15.05
CA ASP A 88 -24.31 -10.63 -16.13
C ASP A 88 -24.10 -9.19 -16.63
N PRO A 89 -23.65 -8.99 -17.89
CA PRO A 89 -23.64 -7.65 -18.48
C PRO A 89 -25.10 -7.17 -18.56
N PRO A 90 -25.41 -5.91 -18.17
CA PRO A 90 -26.74 -5.37 -18.38
C PRO A 90 -27.11 -5.44 -19.87
N ALA A 91 -28.26 -6.04 -20.21
CA ALA A 91 -28.73 -6.18 -21.59
C ALA A 91 -29.10 -4.84 -22.26
N ASP A 92 -29.11 -3.76 -21.47
CA ASP A 92 -29.31 -2.38 -21.90
C ASP A 92 -28.25 -1.52 -21.21
N LEU A 93 -26.98 -1.81 -21.53
CA LEU A 93 -25.90 -0.86 -21.28
C LEU A 93 -26.16 0.33 -22.22
N PRO A 94 -26.44 1.55 -21.72
CA PRO A 94 -26.21 2.73 -22.55
C PRO A 94 -24.77 2.63 -23.08
N GLU A 95 -24.52 3.12 -24.30
CA GLU A 95 -23.16 3.20 -24.85
C GLU A 95 -22.21 3.58 -23.71
N VAL A 96 -21.24 2.71 -23.44
CA VAL A 96 -20.24 2.95 -22.42
C VAL A 96 -19.49 4.18 -22.89
N ILE A 97 -19.95 5.36 -22.46
CA ILE A 97 -19.20 6.59 -22.54
C ILE A 97 -18.06 6.34 -21.59
N ASN A 98 -16.89 6.13 -22.17
CA ASN A 98 -15.64 6.11 -21.45
C ASN A 98 -15.57 7.43 -20.67
N ASP A 99 -15.56 7.41 -19.33
CA ASP A 99 -15.35 8.63 -18.52
C ASP A 99 -13.94 9.25 -18.74
N PHE A 100 -13.11 8.61 -19.57
CA PHE A 100 -11.87 9.17 -20.14
C PHE A 100 -12.07 9.95 -21.46
N ASP A 101 -13.25 9.91 -22.08
CA ASP A 101 -13.60 10.65 -23.30
C ASP A 101 -14.38 11.94 -22.94
N ILE A 102 -13.95 12.64 -21.89
CA ILE A 102 -14.30 14.07 -21.78
C ILE A 102 -13.50 14.74 -22.90
N GLU A 103 -14.17 15.21 -23.95
CA GLU A 103 -13.63 16.15 -24.94
C GLU A 103 -13.37 17.53 -24.30
N GLU A 104 -12.75 17.57 -23.11
CA GLU A 104 -11.99 18.71 -22.66
C GLU A 104 -10.70 18.64 -23.49
N GLU A 105 -10.51 19.60 -24.39
CA GLU A 105 -9.25 19.89 -25.09
C GLU A 105 -8.08 19.25 -24.33
N GLU A 106 -7.43 18.22 -24.90
CA GLU A 106 -6.36 17.44 -24.28
C GLU A 106 -5.18 18.38 -23.93
N ILE A 107 -5.31 19.13 -22.85
CA ILE A 107 -4.22 19.78 -22.19
C ILE A 107 -3.53 18.64 -21.45
N ALA A 108 -2.41 18.17 -22.03
CA ALA A 108 -1.54 17.19 -21.40
C ALA A 108 -1.39 17.53 -19.91
N ILE A 109 -1.47 16.54 -19.03
CA ILE A 109 -1.54 16.72 -17.56
C ILE A 109 -0.47 17.71 -17.06
N GLU A 110 0.72 17.71 -17.67
CA GLU A 110 1.83 18.67 -17.42
C GLU A 110 1.48 20.15 -17.59
N ASN A 111 0.47 20.47 -18.41
CA ASN A 111 0.05 21.83 -18.76
C ASN A 111 -1.23 22.27 -18.02
N ARG A 112 -1.79 21.44 -17.12
CA ARG A 112 -2.93 21.87 -16.30
C ARG A 112 -2.51 22.99 -15.35
N GLU A 113 -3.30 24.08 -15.35
CA GLU A 113 -3.02 25.28 -14.57
C GLU A 113 -2.81 25.00 -13.08
N GLU A 114 -3.54 24.03 -12.52
CA GLU A 114 -3.40 23.64 -11.11
C GLU A 114 -2.01 23.12 -10.74
N TYR A 115 -1.35 22.36 -11.63
CA TYR A 115 -0.01 21.84 -11.38
C TYR A 115 1.05 22.91 -11.61
N LEU A 116 0.87 23.74 -12.65
CA LEU A 116 1.72 24.90 -12.88
C LEU A 116 1.70 25.85 -11.68
N ALA A 117 0.53 26.10 -11.08
CA ALA A 117 0.39 26.91 -9.88
C ALA A 117 1.12 26.30 -8.67
N LYS A 118 1.09 24.97 -8.50
CA LYS A 118 1.85 24.28 -7.45
C LYS A 118 3.37 24.42 -7.65
N ILE A 119 3.83 24.25 -8.89
CA ILE A 119 5.24 24.43 -9.26
C ILE A 119 5.66 25.89 -9.00
N GLU A 120 4.89 26.86 -9.46
CA GLU A 120 5.20 28.29 -9.27
C GLU A 120 5.27 28.68 -7.80
N ARG A 121 4.33 28.18 -6.99
CA ARG A 121 4.37 28.36 -5.53
C ARG A 121 5.67 27.79 -4.94
N ARG A 122 6.10 26.61 -5.40
CA ARG A 122 7.34 25.98 -4.91
C ARG A 122 8.57 26.76 -5.35
N VAL A 123 8.62 27.24 -6.60
CA VAL A 123 9.69 28.11 -7.12
C VAL A 123 9.81 29.40 -6.30
N LYS A 124 8.70 30.01 -5.90
CA LYS A 124 8.69 31.25 -5.08
C LYS A 124 9.11 31.02 -3.62
N THR A 125 8.78 29.87 -3.05
CA THR A 125 8.93 29.62 -1.61
C THR A 125 10.15 28.80 -1.25
N TYR A 126 10.64 27.94 -2.15
CA TYR A 126 11.75 27.06 -1.87
C TYR A 126 13.08 27.74 -2.18
N LYS A 127 13.96 27.77 -1.18
CA LYS A 127 15.33 28.23 -1.35
C LYS A 127 16.21 27.04 -1.69
N ILE A 128 16.72 27.00 -2.92
CA ILE A 128 17.70 26.00 -3.34
C ILE A 128 19.04 26.31 -2.66
N ASN A 129 19.64 25.29 -2.02
CA ASN A 129 20.99 25.39 -1.48
C ASN A 129 22.01 25.05 -2.56
N THR A 130 22.51 26.07 -3.26
CA THR A 130 23.49 25.88 -4.32
C THR A 130 24.89 25.69 -3.73
N LEU A 131 25.42 24.48 -3.85
CA LEU A 131 26.80 24.18 -3.42
C LEU A 131 27.83 24.63 -4.46
N ASN A 132 27.51 24.46 -5.75
CA ASN A 132 28.33 24.85 -6.89
C ASN A 132 27.45 25.49 -7.97
N GLU A 133 27.97 26.48 -8.68
CA GLU A 133 27.25 27.12 -9.79
C GLU A 133 27.15 26.22 -11.02
N CYS A 134 26.09 26.40 -11.81
CA CYS A 134 25.90 25.68 -13.07
C CYS A 134 26.94 26.10 -14.11
N ARG A 135 27.49 25.13 -14.84
CA ARG A 135 28.51 25.35 -15.86
C ARG A 135 27.88 25.58 -17.23
N PRO A 136 28.33 26.59 -18.00
CA PRO A 136 27.78 26.87 -19.32
C PRO A 136 27.86 25.66 -20.27
N GLY A 137 26.75 25.37 -20.95
CA GLY A 137 26.67 24.30 -21.95
C GLY A 137 26.63 22.88 -21.40
N LYS A 138 26.57 22.69 -20.07
CA LYS A 138 26.37 21.38 -19.45
C LYS A 138 24.88 21.09 -19.30
N LYS A 139 24.53 19.81 -19.43
CA LYS A 139 23.16 19.33 -19.20
C LYS A 139 22.92 19.16 -17.69
N LEU A 140 21.68 19.01 -17.26
CA LEU A 140 21.36 18.75 -15.85
C LEU A 140 21.03 17.26 -15.64
N LEU A 141 21.70 16.62 -14.69
CA LEU A 141 21.41 15.28 -14.23
C LEU A 141 20.85 15.34 -12.81
N VAL A 142 19.63 14.85 -12.62
CA VAL A 142 18.99 14.75 -11.31
C VAL A 142 19.09 13.31 -10.82
N LEU A 143 19.62 13.11 -9.62
CA LEU A 143 19.81 11.80 -9.00
C LEU A 143 19.07 11.72 -7.66
N ASP A 144 18.37 10.61 -7.45
CA ASP A 144 17.89 10.22 -6.12
C ASP A 144 19.05 9.59 -5.32
N ILE A 145 18.89 9.48 -4.01
CA ILE A 145 19.87 8.86 -3.09
C ILE A 145 19.49 7.41 -2.86
N ASP A 146 18.26 7.17 -2.42
CA ASP A 146 17.78 5.88 -1.95
C ASP A 146 17.63 4.87 -3.10
N TYR A 147 18.29 3.71 -3.00
CA TYR A 147 18.38 2.68 -4.05
C TYR A 147 18.99 3.12 -5.38
N THR A 148 19.39 4.38 -5.51
CA THR A 148 20.05 4.91 -6.69
C THR A 148 21.56 4.96 -6.46
N LEU A 149 22.01 5.66 -5.41
CA LEU A 149 23.43 5.81 -5.06
C LEU A 149 23.82 4.98 -3.83
N PHE A 150 22.88 4.75 -2.91
CA PHE A 150 23.10 3.99 -1.68
C PHE A 150 22.01 2.93 -1.44
N ASP A 151 22.39 1.79 -0.85
CA ASP A 151 21.43 0.81 -0.34
C ASP A 151 21.12 1.07 1.14
N HIS A 152 19.94 1.60 1.47
CA HIS A 152 19.59 1.92 2.87
C HIS A 152 18.95 0.75 3.64
N ARG A 153 18.78 -0.44 3.03
CA ARG A 153 18.17 -1.61 3.70
C ARG A 153 19.18 -2.49 4.43
N SER A 154 20.47 -2.34 4.13
CA SER A 154 21.53 -3.17 4.67
C SER A 154 22.04 -2.58 5.99
N THR A 155 21.98 -3.35 7.09
CA THR A 155 22.58 -2.97 8.37
C THR A 155 24.07 -3.25 8.33
N VAL A 156 24.84 -2.38 7.67
CA VAL A 156 26.31 -2.47 7.68
C VAL A 156 26.90 -1.50 8.70
N GLU A 157 28.09 -1.81 9.19
CA GLU A 157 28.77 -1.00 10.21
C GLU A 157 29.49 0.22 9.62
N GLN A 158 29.77 0.24 8.31
CA GLN A 158 30.52 1.31 7.64
C GLN A 158 29.78 1.86 6.41
N ALA A 159 29.68 3.19 6.32
CA ALA A 159 28.92 3.87 5.25
C ALA A 159 29.47 3.63 3.82
N ASN A 160 30.74 3.26 3.69
CA ASN A 160 31.38 2.90 2.41
C ASN A 160 30.81 1.59 1.83
N GLU A 161 30.32 0.67 2.67
CA GLU A 161 29.73 -0.60 2.25
C GLU A 161 28.29 -0.42 1.73
N LEU A 162 27.66 0.74 2.00
CA LEU A 162 26.34 1.10 1.47
C LEU A 162 26.41 1.78 0.11
N MET A 163 27.60 2.21 -0.32
CA MET A 163 27.78 2.87 -1.61
C MET A 163 27.60 1.85 -2.74
N ARG A 164 26.84 2.26 -3.76
CA ARG A 164 26.76 1.47 -4.98
C ARG A 164 28.15 1.33 -5.62
N PRO A 165 28.55 0.13 -6.08
CA PRO A 165 29.83 -0.04 -6.78
C PRO A 165 29.98 0.95 -7.93
N TYR A 166 31.19 1.51 -8.06
CA TYR A 166 31.56 2.51 -9.07
C TYR A 166 30.87 3.88 -8.95
N LEU A 167 30.33 4.23 -7.78
CA LEU A 167 29.63 5.51 -7.58
C LEU A 167 30.52 6.72 -7.92
N HIS A 168 31.76 6.75 -7.46
CA HIS A 168 32.64 7.91 -7.69
C HIS A 168 33.10 8.01 -9.15
N GLU A 169 33.42 6.88 -9.77
CA GLU A 169 33.78 6.78 -11.18
C GLU A 169 32.61 7.25 -12.05
N PHE A 170 31.40 6.76 -11.77
CA PHE A 170 30.18 7.21 -12.43
C PHE A 170 29.99 8.72 -12.32
N LEU A 171 30.03 9.28 -11.09
CA LEU A 171 29.83 10.71 -10.87
C LEU A 171 30.90 11.56 -11.57
N THR A 172 32.15 11.08 -11.60
CA THR A 172 33.26 11.77 -12.27
C THR A 172 33.04 11.82 -13.79
N GLU A 173 32.66 10.70 -14.39
CA GLU A 173 32.41 10.60 -15.83
C GLU A 173 31.21 11.44 -16.26
N VAL A 174 30.08 11.36 -15.54
CA VAL A 174 28.90 12.16 -15.89
C VAL A 174 29.14 13.65 -15.65
N TYR A 175 29.96 14.02 -14.65
CA TYR A 175 30.27 15.42 -14.40
C TYR A 175 31.02 16.10 -15.55
N ILE A 176 31.66 15.34 -16.45
CA ILE A 176 32.25 15.91 -17.67
C ILE A 176 31.17 16.56 -18.55
N SER A 177 29.96 16.00 -18.58
CA SER A 177 28.88 16.41 -19.50
C SER A 177 27.67 17.02 -18.79
N TYR A 178 27.49 16.76 -17.50
CA TYR A 178 26.31 17.13 -16.72
C TYR A 178 26.69 17.87 -15.44
N ASP A 179 25.90 18.88 -15.08
CA ASP A 179 25.78 19.35 -13.70
C ASP A 179 24.84 18.42 -12.94
N ILE A 180 25.14 18.20 -11.66
CA ILE A 180 24.48 17.16 -10.87
C ILE A 180 23.64 17.82 -9.77
N VAL A 181 22.37 17.44 -9.70
CA VAL A 181 21.47 17.79 -8.60
C VAL A 181 21.05 16.52 -7.90
N ILE A 182 21.15 16.51 -6.58
CA ILE A 182 20.63 15.44 -5.75
C ILE A 182 19.23 15.83 -5.28
N TRP A 183 18.24 14.98 -5.55
CA TRP A 183 16.87 15.15 -5.10
C TRP A 183 16.46 13.92 -4.29
N CYS A 184 16.43 14.07 -2.97
CA CYS A 184 15.93 13.04 -2.05
C CYS A 184 14.61 13.48 -1.38
N GLU A 185 13.80 12.48 -0.99
CA GLU A 185 12.56 12.67 -0.23
C GLU A 185 12.80 12.77 1.29
N THR A 186 14.02 12.50 1.75
CA THR A 186 14.41 12.55 3.16
C THR A 186 14.68 13.99 3.64
N THR A 187 14.10 14.35 4.80
CA THR A 187 14.23 15.70 5.37
C THR A 187 15.69 16.01 5.71
N GLY A 188 16.20 17.19 5.31
CA GLY A 188 17.61 17.62 5.38
C GLY A 188 18.25 17.77 6.77
N ARG A 189 17.90 16.92 7.73
CA ARG A 189 18.59 16.76 9.02
C ARG A 189 19.81 15.84 8.93
N ASP A 190 19.95 15.07 7.85
CA ASP A 190 20.99 14.04 7.72
C ASP A 190 22.15 14.43 6.77
N LEU A 191 22.18 15.68 6.28
CA LEU A 191 23.21 16.20 5.37
C LEU A 191 24.09 17.30 5.99
N GLY A 192 24.13 17.38 7.33
CA GLY A 192 24.95 18.32 8.10
C GLY A 192 26.22 17.69 8.65
#